data_AF-A0A158KVD5-F1
#
_entry.id   AF-A0A158KVD5-F1
#
_cell.length_a   1.000
_cell.length_b   1.000
_cell.length_c   1.000
_cell.angle_alpha   90.00
_cell.angle_beta   90.00
_cell.angle_gamma   90.00
#
_symmetry.space_group_name_H-M   'P 1'
#
loop_
_entity.id
_entity.type
_entity.pdbx_description
1 polymer ?
#
loop_
_entity_poly.entity_id
_entity_poly.type
_entity_poly.pdbx_seq_one_letter_code
_entity_poly.pdbx_strand_id
1 'polypeptide(L)'
;MKAENATSKAPIKEAFGEWKNVRLVLIALFGVVAGQAVIWYAGQFYALFFLTQTLKVNPVTANLLIAAALLIGTPMIVFFGSLSDRLGRKPVILLGFLLAIVLYFPIFHGLTKFANPALYAAQESAPVTVVADPSSCSFQFNPVGTSSFTKSCDIAKSFLARSAVNYSNEGAPAGTVAYVRVGDTRIDSVEIAGTAEKEGTKLVKDFEGRLGAVIKSVGYPTTADPKLINYPMVLLMLVGLVLTVAMVYGPIAATLVELFPTRIRYTAMSLPYHIGNGWFGGFLPTTAFALVAATGNIYAGVWYPVVIAGVSLVIGFLFLPETRQRSIAD
;
A
#
# COMPACT_ATOMS: atom_id res chain seq x y z
N MET A 1 14.37 30.82 22.48
CA MET A 1 14.61 30.79 21.01
C MET A 1 14.45 32.14 20.30
N LYS A 2 13.24 32.67 20.00
CA LYS A 2 13.10 34.01 19.34
C LYS A 2 13.60 35.16 20.22
N ALA A 3 13.39 35.07 21.52
CA ALA A 3 13.90 36.05 22.49
C ALA A 3 15.42 35.94 22.76
N GLU A 4 16.07 34.88 22.28
CA GLU A 4 17.49 34.57 22.56
C GLU A 4 18.37 34.60 21.29
N ASN A 5 17.83 35.01 20.13
CA ASN A 5 18.54 35.01 18.82
C ASN A 5 19.17 33.66 18.40
N ALA A 6 18.74 32.54 19.00
CA ALA A 6 19.30 31.21 18.77
C ALA A 6 18.79 30.51 17.48
N THR A 7 18.02 31.21 16.65
CA THR A 7 17.50 30.67 15.38
C THR A 7 18.51 30.85 14.25
N SER A 8 18.69 29.82 13.42
CA SER A 8 19.60 29.90 12.27
C SER A 8 19.24 31.07 11.34
N LYS A 9 20.26 31.84 10.91
CA LYS A 9 20.12 32.90 9.92
C LYS A 9 20.03 32.36 8.48
N ALA A 10 20.39 31.10 8.26
CA ALA A 10 20.37 30.44 6.95
C ALA A 10 19.92 28.97 7.08
N PRO A 11 18.69 28.71 7.55
CA PRO A 11 18.25 27.39 8.00
C PRO A 11 18.27 26.32 6.90
N ILE A 12 18.00 26.69 5.64
CA ILE A 12 18.05 25.76 4.49
C ILE A 12 19.49 25.35 4.18
N LYS A 13 20.41 26.32 4.11
CA LYS A 13 21.82 26.06 3.82
C LYS A 13 22.46 25.24 4.93
N GLU A 14 22.07 25.47 6.17
CA GLU A 14 22.59 24.72 7.31
C GLU A 14 22.01 23.30 7.39
N ALA A 15 20.69 23.14 7.17
CA ALA A 15 20.05 21.83 7.19
C ALA A 15 20.51 20.92 6.04
N PHE A 16 20.74 21.48 4.84
CA PHE A 16 20.98 20.71 3.61
C PHE A 16 22.37 20.92 2.98
N GLY A 17 23.15 21.90 3.44
CA GLY A 17 24.52 22.15 2.96
C GLY A 17 25.60 21.50 3.82
N GLU A 18 25.28 21.06 5.03
CA GLU A 18 26.20 20.33 5.90
C GLU A 18 25.91 18.83 5.87
N TRP A 19 26.90 18.02 5.47
CA TRP A 19 26.74 16.56 5.36
C TRP A 19 26.29 15.89 6.67
N LYS A 20 26.71 16.43 7.83
CA LYS A 20 26.27 15.95 9.14
C LYS A 20 24.74 16.02 9.29
N ASN A 21 24.11 17.10 8.83
CA ASN A 21 22.67 17.31 8.94
C ASN A 21 21.92 16.55 7.84
N VAL A 22 22.45 16.52 6.62
CA VAL A 22 21.91 15.71 5.51
C VAL A 22 21.89 14.22 5.88
N ARG A 23 22.96 13.71 6.51
CA ARG A 23 23.00 12.33 7.00
C ARG A 23 21.85 12.04 7.98
N LEU A 24 21.54 12.94 8.90
CA LEU A 24 20.41 12.80 9.82
C LEU A 24 19.07 12.83 9.08
N VAL A 25 18.92 13.72 8.07
CA VAL A 25 17.74 13.77 7.20
C VAL A 25 17.51 12.46 6.47
N LEU A 26 18.57 11.85 5.92
CA LEU A 26 18.48 10.56 5.22
C LEU A 26 18.15 9.41 6.17
N ILE A 27 18.74 9.38 7.37
CA ILE A 27 18.39 8.40 8.42
C ILE A 27 16.93 8.57 8.83
N ALA A 28 16.47 9.81 9.04
CA ALA A 28 15.08 10.08 9.40
C ALA A 28 14.12 9.64 8.30
N LEU A 29 14.41 9.99 7.04
CA LEU A 29 13.59 9.62 5.89
C LEU A 29 13.52 8.10 5.73
N PHE A 30 14.65 7.44 5.52
CA PHE A 30 14.67 6.04 5.14
C PHE A 30 14.58 5.09 6.32
N GLY A 31 15.13 5.45 7.48
CA GLY A 31 15.13 4.60 8.68
C GLY A 31 13.88 4.75 9.55
N VAL A 32 13.05 5.77 9.32
CA VAL A 32 11.87 6.02 10.15
C VAL A 32 10.64 6.41 9.34
N VAL A 33 10.65 7.56 8.66
CA VAL A 33 9.43 8.15 8.10
C VAL A 33 8.89 7.35 6.91
N ALA A 34 9.74 6.83 6.03
CA ALA A 34 9.28 6.03 4.88
C ALA A 34 8.53 4.76 5.34
N GLY A 35 9.10 4.00 6.27
CA GLY A 35 8.47 2.84 6.91
C GLY A 35 7.19 3.22 7.66
N GLN A 36 7.22 4.31 8.42
CA GLN A 36 6.03 4.83 9.12
C GLN A 36 4.91 5.18 8.15
N ALA A 37 5.24 5.88 7.06
CA ALA A 37 4.29 6.32 6.06
C ALA A 37 3.61 5.12 5.40
N VAL A 38 4.38 4.13 4.93
CA VAL A 38 3.77 2.96 4.29
C VAL A 38 2.94 2.14 5.26
N ILE A 39 3.31 2.05 6.54
CA ILE A 39 2.52 1.34 7.55
C ILE A 39 1.20 2.06 7.83
N TRP A 40 1.25 3.39 7.99
CA TRP A 40 0.04 4.21 8.16
C TRP A 40 -0.89 4.09 6.95
N TYR A 41 -0.34 4.27 5.74
CA TYR A 41 -1.13 4.19 4.52
C TYR A 41 -1.65 2.77 4.24
N ALA A 42 -0.87 1.73 4.55
CA ALA A 42 -1.31 0.35 4.44
C ALA A 42 -2.49 0.05 5.38
N GLY A 43 -2.37 0.45 6.65
CA GLY A 43 -3.39 0.19 7.66
C GLY A 43 -4.68 0.98 7.48
N GLN A 44 -4.60 2.20 6.95
CA GLN A 44 -5.75 3.10 6.84
C GLN A 44 -6.34 3.17 5.43
N PHE A 45 -5.54 3.60 4.45
CA PHE A 45 -6.02 3.88 3.10
C PHE A 45 -6.08 2.62 2.23
N TYR A 46 -5.01 1.82 2.25
CA TYR A 46 -4.95 0.61 1.46
C TYR A 46 -5.86 -0.48 1.99
N ALA A 47 -5.99 -0.65 3.31
CA ALA A 47 -6.96 -1.59 3.88
C ALA A 47 -8.40 -1.26 3.44
N LEU A 48 -8.78 0.02 3.47
CA LEU A 48 -10.08 0.48 2.97
C LEU A 48 -10.23 0.26 1.46
N PHE A 49 -9.19 0.59 0.67
CA PHE A 49 -9.16 0.33 -0.76
C PHE A 49 -9.30 -1.17 -1.06
N PHE A 50 -8.57 -2.02 -0.35
CA PHE A 50 -8.63 -3.47 -0.50
C PHE A 50 -10.01 -4.01 -0.16
N LEU A 51 -10.61 -3.60 0.96
CA LEU A 51 -11.98 -3.99 1.32
C LEU A 51 -13.00 -3.59 0.25
N THR A 52 -12.94 -2.35 -0.23
CA THR A 52 -13.96 -1.80 -1.14
C THR A 52 -13.73 -2.15 -2.61
N GLN A 53 -12.51 -1.96 -3.09
CA GLN A 53 -12.17 -2.12 -4.51
C GLN A 53 -11.78 -3.56 -4.85
N THR A 54 -11.12 -4.29 -3.95
CA THR A 54 -10.72 -5.68 -4.21
C THR A 54 -11.78 -6.65 -3.69
N LEU A 55 -12.09 -6.61 -2.40
CA LEU A 55 -13.02 -7.56 -1.78
C LEU A 55 -14.49 -7.21 -2.03
N LYS A 56 -14.77 -6.06 -2.65
CA LYS A 56 -16.12 -5.60 -3.02
C LYS A 56 -17.06 -5.52 -1.81
N VAL A 57 -16.52 -5.22 -0.63
CA VAL A 57 -17.30 -4.91 0.57
C VAL A 57 -17.99 -3.57 0.38
N ASN A 58 -19.24 -3.48 0.84
CA ASN A 58 -19.99 -2.23 0.80
C ASN A 58 -19.19 -1.07 1.43
N PRO A 59 -19.06 0.09 0.76
CA PRO A 59 -18.28 1.21 1.28
C PRO A 59 -18.70 1.70 2.66
N VAL A 60 -19.99 1.74 2.99
CA VAL A 60 -20.46 2.16 4.31
C VAL A 60 -19.96 1.19 5.37
N THR A 61 -20.14 -0.12 5.14
CA THR A 61 -19.65 -1.17 6.03
C THR A 61 -18.14 -1.11 6.22
N ALA A 62 -17.36 -0.99 5.14
CA ALA A 62 -15.91 -0.93 5.21
C ALA A 62 -15.42 0.30 5.99
N ASN A 63 -16.03 1.47 5.76
CA ASN A 63 -15.69 2.69 6.51
C ASN A 63 -16.04 2.57 7.99
N LEU A 64 -17.18 1.99 8.35
CA LEU A 64 -17.55 1.75 9.75
C LEU A 64 -16.58 0.80 10.46
N LEU A 65 -16.15 -0.28 9.78
CA LEU A 65 -15.16 -1.21 10.32
C LEU A 65 -13.78 -0.55 10.54
N ILE A 66 -13.33 0.27 9.58
CA ILE A 66 -12.09 1.05 9.70
C ILE A 66 -12.21 2.08 10.84
N ALA A 67 -13.35 2.79 10.94
CA ALA A 67 -13.59 3.74 12.02
C ALA A 67 -13.59 3.06 13.40
N ALA A 68 -14.22 1.89 13.53
CA ALA A 68 -14.20 1.10 14.74
C ALA A 68 -12.77 0.63 15.09
N ALA A 69 -12.00 0.15 14.11
CA ALA A 69 -10.61 -0.26 14.33
C ALA A 69 -9.73 0.91 14.79
N LEU A 70 -9.90 2.09 14.19
CA LEU A 70 -9.21 3.31 14.61
C LEU A 70 -9.60 3.73 16.03
N LEU A 71 -10.88 3.69 16.37
CA LEU A 71 -11.35 4.05 17.71
C LEU A 71 -10.73 3.13 18.76
N ILE A 72 -10.68 1.82 18.49
CA ILE A 72 -10.06 0.81 19.36
C ILE A 72 -8.53 0.98 19.43
N GLY A 73 -7.89 1.31 18.31
CA GLY A 73 -6.44 1.42 18.22
C GLY A 73 -5.87 2.77 18.68
N THR A 74 -6.66 3.84 18.73
CA THR A 74 -6.19 5.18 19.13
C THR A 74 -5.56 5.21 20.53
N PRO A 75 -6.16 4.59 21.57
CA PRO A 75 -5.52 4.45 22.88
C PRO A 75 -4.14 3.78 22.83
N MET A 76 -3.92 2.90 21.85
CA MET A 76 -2.65 2.20 21.69
C MET A 76 -1.53 3.13 21.21
N ILE A 77 -1.85 4.23 20.51
CA ILE A 77 -0.86 5.24 20.11
C ILE A 77 -0.26 5.89 21.36
N VAL A 78 -1.11 6.26 22.32
CA VAL A 78 -0.68 6.83 23.61
C VAL A 78 0.11 5.81 24.41
N PHE A 79 -0.38 4.56 24.46
CA PHE A 79 0.30 3.47 25.13
C PHE A 79 1.71 3.22 24.57
N PHE A 80 1.87 3.08 23.25
CA PHE A 80 3.17 2.84 22.62
C PHE A 80 4.09 4.07 22.67
N GLY A 81 3.53 5.28 22.63
CA GLY A 81 4.27 6.50 22.94
C GLY A 81 4.89 6.44 24.34
N SER A 82 4.07 6.18 25.37
CA SER A 82 4.54 6.04 26.75
C SER A 82 5.49 4.86 26.94
N LEU A 83 5.25 3.74 26.27
CA LEU A 83 6.13 2.58 26.32
C LEU A 83 7.50 2.92 25.74
N SER A 84 7.56 3.70 24.66
CA SER A 84 8.82 4.16 24.10
C SER A 84 9.58 5.11 25.02
N ASP A 85 8.90 5.87 25.89
CA ASP A 85 9.55 6.68 26.93
C ASP A 85 10.28 5.80 27.96
N ARG A 86 9.83 4.55 28.14
CA ARG A 86 10.36 3.59 29.13
C ARG A 86 11.38 2.62 28.55
N LEU A 87 11.19 2.18 27.31
CA LEU A 87 12.05 1.19 26.64
C LEU A 87 13.09 1.84 25.71
N GLY A 88 12.84 3.05 25.22
CA GLY A 88 13.60 3.67 24.12
C GLY A 88 12.75 3.82 22.86
N ARG A 89 13.03 4.83 22.03
CA ARG A 89 12.30 5.09 20.78
C ARG A 89 12.58 4.02 19.75
N LYS A 90 13.87 3.70 19.58
CA LYS A 90 14.34 2.83 18.51
C LYS A 90 13.76 1.42 18.62
N PRO A 91 13.79 0.72 19.77
CA PRO A 91 13.26 -0.63 19.87
C PRO A 91 11.77 -0.74 19.52
N VAL A 92 10.95 0.24 19.94
CA VAL A 92 9.51 0.23 19.68
C VAL A 92 9.20 0.42 18.20
N ILE A 93 9.89 1.37 17.55
CA ILE A 93 9.74 1.61 16.10
C ILE A 93 10.17 0.38 15.30
N LEU A 94 11.34 -0.19 15.59
CA LEU A 94 11.85 -1.36 14.87
C LEU A 94 10.97 -2.60 15.07
N LEU A 95 10.43 -2.80 16.27
CA LEU A 95 9.47 -3.87 16.51
C LEU A 95 8.18 -3.65 15.71
N GLY A 96 7.70 -2.41 15.59
CA GLY A 96 6.57 -2.06 14.73
C GLY A 96 6.82 -2.42 13.26
N PHE A 97 8.01 -2.11 12.74
CA PHE A 97 8.39 -2.52 11.37
C PHE A 97 8.45 -4.03 11.20
N LEU A 98 9.07 -4.74 12.15
CA LEU A 98 9.16 -6.20 12.11
C LEU A 98 7.77 -6.85 12.13
N LEU A 99 6.89 -6.40 13.01
CA LEU A 99 5.52 -6.91 13.09
C LEU A 99 4.72 -6.61 11.83
N ALA A 100 4.88 -5.43 11.22
CA ALA A 100 4.25 -5.14 9.93
C ALA A 100 4.70 -6.13 8.83
N ILE A 101 6.01 -6.37 8.71
CA ILE A 101 6.58 -7.31 7.73
C ILE A 101 6.00 -8.72 7.91
N VAL A 102 5.89 -9.19 9.16
CA VAL A 102 5.42 -10.54 9.47
C VAL A 102 3.90 -10.67 9.33
N LEU A 103 3.14 -9.66 9.78
CA LEU A 103 1.69 -9.77 9.92
C LEU A 103 0.90 -9.34 8.69
N TYR A 104 1.45 -8.51 7.79
CA TYR A 104 0.68 -7.96 6.69
C TYR A 104 0.12 -9.05 5.76
N PHE A 105 0.94 -10.00 5.30
CA PHE A 105 0.43 -11.09 4.46
C PHE A 105 -0.67 -11.92 5.14
N PRO A 106 -0.47 -12.43 6.38
CA PRO A 106 -1.54 -13.10 7.12
C PRO A 106 -2.81 -12.27 7.29
N ILE A 107 -2.68 -10.98 7.60
CA ILE A 107 -3.81 -10.08 7.78
C ILE A 107 -4.59 -9.91 6.47
N PHE A 108 -3.93 -9.61 5.35
CA PHE A 108 -4.62 -9.40 4.07
C PHE A 108 -5.26 -10.69 3.54
N HIS A 109 -4.64 -11.86 3.74
CA HIS A 109 -5.29 -13.15 3.46
C HIS A 109 -6.50 -13.38 4.37
N GLY A 110 -6.38 -13.06 5.66
CA GLY A 110 -7.48 -13.10 6.62
C GLY A 110 -8.64 -12.19 6.22
N LEU A 111 -8.35 -10.96 5.80
CA LEU A 111 -9.36 -10.03 5.28
C LEU A 111 -10.11 -10.62 4.09
N THR A 112 -9.42 -11.21 3.12
CA THR A 112 -10.09 -11.89 1.99
C THR A 112 -10.98 -13.03 2.49
N LYS A 113 -10.46 -13.91 3.34
CA LYS A 113 -11.19 -15.07 3.88
C LYS A 113 -12.44 -14.68 4.67
N PHE A 114 -12.36 -13.64 5.49
CA PHE A 114 -13.44 -13.27 6.41
C PHE A 114 -14.38 -12.20 5.86
N ALA A 115 -13.91 -11.32 4.97
CA ALA A 115 -14.74 -10.27 4.38
C ALA A 115 -15.38 -10.67 3.05
N ASN A 116 -14.80 -11.62 2.32
CA ASN A 116 -15.43 -12.19 1.13
C ASN A 116 -15.05 -13.67 0.92
N PRO A 117 -15.66 -14.59 1.71
CA PRO A 117 -15.37 -16.02 1.63
C PRO A 117 -15.64 -16.62 0.23
N ALA A 118 -16.63 -16.09 -0.49
CA ALA A 118 -16.95 -16.54 -1.85
C ALA A 118 -15.83 -16.18 -2.83
N LEU A 119 -15.29 -14.95 -2.75
CA LEU A 119 -14.13 -14.56 -3.54
C LEU A 119 -12.92 -15.42 -3.17
N TYR A 120 -12.67 -15.62 -1.88
CA TYR A 120 -11.59 -16.48 -1.39
C TYR A 120 -11.64 -17.89 -2.02
N ALA A 121 -12.82 -18.53 -2.00
CA ALA A 121 -13.02 -19.84 -2.59
C ALA A 121 -12.91 -19.84 -4.13
N ALA A 122 -13.40 -18.79 -4.79
CA ALA A 122 -13.33 -18.66 -6.25
C ALA A 122 -11.87 -18.57 -6.75
N GLN A 123 -10.98 -17.89 -6.00
CA GLN A 123 -9.55 -17.83 -6.36
C GLN A 123 -8.89 -19.21 -6.44
N GLU A 124 -9.31 -20.14 -5.58
CA GLU A 124 -8.71 -21.47 -5.49
C GLU A 124 -9.35 -22.46 -6.49
N SER A 125 -10.66 -22.31 -6.75
CA SER A 125 -11.43 -23.28 -7.53
C SER A 125 -11.57 -22.96 -9.02
N ALA A 126 -11.35 -21.71 -9.45
CA ALA A 126 -11.56 -21.27 -10.83
C ALA A 126 -10.35 -20.49 -11.38
N PRO A 127 -9.21 -21.16 -11.65
CA PRO A 127 -8.01 -20.48 -12.12
C PRO A 127 -8.22 -19.83 -13.49
N VAL A 128 -7.78 -18.58 -13.61
CA VAL A 128 -7.81 -17.79 -14.85
C VAL A 128 -6.40 -17.68 -15.42
N THR A 129 -6.26 -17.78 -16.74
CA THR A 129 -4.97 -17.56 -17.44
C THR A 129 -5.12 -16.42 -18.44
N VAL A 130 -4.15 -15.50 -18.45
CA VAL A 130 -3.98 -14.52 -19.52
C VAL A 130 -2.91 -15.05 -20.45
N VAL A 131 -3.28 -15.28 -21.71
CA VAL A 131 -2.37 -15.73 -22.76
C VAL A 131 -2.11 -14.56 -23.69
N ALA A 132 -0.85 -14.13 -23.78
CA ALA A 132 -0.47 -12.94 -24.55
C ALA A 132 1.00 -12.98 -24.98
N ASP A 133 1.33 -12.21 -26.02
CA ASP A 133 2.72 -11.87 -26.32
C ASP A 133 3.31 -11.07 -25.13
N PRO A 134 4.35 -11.56 -24.44
CA PRO A 134 4.92 -10.87 -23.29
C PRO A 134 5.37 -9.43 -23.58
N SER A 135 5.80 -9.15 -24.81
CA SER A 135 6.23 -7.80 -25.22
C SER A 135 5.06 -6.81 -25.39
N SER A 136 3.84 -7.33 -25.48
CA SER A 136 2.59 -6.55 -25.56
C SER A 136 2.03 -6.17 -24.18
N CYS A 137 2.60 -6.69 -23.09
CA CYS A 137 2.13 -6.42 -21.73
C CYS A 137 2.98 -5.33 -21.05
N SER A 138 2.38 -4.18 -20.77
CA SER A 138 3.02 -3.05 -20.11
C SER A 138 2.94 -3.16 -18.59
N PHE A 139 3.91 -2.59 -17.88
CA PHE A 139 3.80 -2.38 -16.43
C PHE A 139 2.85 -1.21 -16.15
N GLN A 140 1.69 -1.48 -15.54
CA GLN A 140 0.57 -0.53 -15.49
C GLN A 140 0.66 0.50 -14.35
N PHE A 141 1.84 1.07 -14.14
CA PHE A 141 2.04 2.14 -13.16
C PHE A 141 1.66 3.49 -13.76
N ASN A 142 0.54 4.05 -13.29
CA ASN A 142 0.02 5.33 -13.74
C ASN A 142 -0.31 6.25 -12.55
N PRO A 143 0.69 6.88 -11.92
CA PRO A 143 0.49 7.69 -10.71
C PRO A 143 -0.19 9.04 -10.98
N VAL A 144 -0.18 9.52 -12.23
CA VAL A 144 -0.67 10.86 -12.62
C VAL A 144 -1.85 10.83 -13.61
N GLY A 145 -2.32 9.63 -13.98
CA GLY A 145 -3.47 9.45 -14.88
C GLY A 145 -3.19 9.74 -16.36
N THR A 146 -1.94 9.95 -16.78
CA THR A 146 -1.60 10.35 -18.15
C THR A 146 -1.30 9.20 -19.09
N SER A 147 -1.05 7.99 -18.57
CA SER A 147 -0.78 6.80 -19.40
C SER A 147 -2.07 6.14 -19.88
N SER A 148 -2.17 5.92 -21.19
CA SER A 148 -3.24 5.13 -21.81
C SER A 148 -2.75 3.72 -22.13
N PHE A 149 -3.41 2.73 -21.56
CA PHE A 149 -3.10 1.32 -21.80
C PHE A 149 -4.02 0.76 -22.88
N THR A 150 -3.58 0.82 -24.13
CA THR A 150 -4.41 0.52 -25.32
C THR A 150 -4.19 -0.87 -25.89
N LYS A 151 -3.20 -1.61 -25.38
CA LYS A 151 -2.86 -2.96 -25.84
C LYS A 151 -3.81 -3.99 -25.27
N SER A 152 -4.08 -5.04 -26.04
CA SER A 152 -4.97 -6.14 -25.64
C SER A 152 -4.57 -6.83 -24.33
N CYS A 153 -3.27 -7.07 -24.11
CA CYS A 153 -2.80 -7.64 -22.84
C CYS A 153 -3.10 -6.72 -21.65
N ASP A 154 -2.89 -5.41 -21.83
CA ASP A 154 -3.06 -4.46 -20.74
C ASP A 154 -4.51 -4.33 -20.32
N ILE A 155 -5.42 -4.28 -21.31
CA ILE A 155 -6.87 -4.21 -21.10
C ILE A 155 -7.37 -5.45 -20.35
N ALA A 156 -6.96 -6.64 -20.77
CA ALA A 156 -7.30 -7.89 -20.09
C ALA A 156 -6.83 -7.90 -18.64
N LYS A 157 -5.55 -7.59 -18.39
CA LYS A 157 -4.96 -7.57 -17.05
C LYS A 157 -5.57 -6.51 -16.14
N SER A 158 -5.82 -5.31 -16.67
CA SER A 158 -6.51 -4.22 -15.96
C SER A 158 -7.88 -4.67 -15.47
N PHE A 159 -8.68 -5.28 -16.34
CA PHE A 159 -10.03 -5.71 -15.99
C PHE A 159 -10.02 -6.81 -14.93
N LEU A 160 -9.16 -7.83 -15.10
CA LEU A 160 -9.03 -8.91 -14.13
C LEU A 160 -8.56 -8.40 -12.76
N ALA A 161 -7.56 -7.52 -12.73
CA ALA A 161 -7.06 -6.90 -11.50
C ALA A 161 -8.15 -6.07 -10.81
N ARG A 162 -8.91 -5.24 -11.55
CA ARG A 162 -10.04 -4.46 -11.01
C ARG A 162 -11.20 -5.34 -10.55
N SER A 163 -11.37 -6.50 -11.17
CA SER A 163 -12.38 -7.50 -10.80
C SER A 163 -11.91 -8.39 -9.65
N ALA A 164 -10.71 -8.16 -9.12
CA ALA A 164 -10.08 -8.93 -8.06
C ALA A 164 -9.96 -10.42 -8.41
N VAL A 165 -9.70 -10.75 -9.67
CA VAL A 165 -9.52 -12.13 -10.14
C VAL A 165 -8.02 -12.41 -10.20
N ASN A 166 -7.54 -13.44 -9.49
CA ASN A 166 -6.17 -13.89 -9.68
C ASN A 166 -6.03 -14.57 -11.03
N TYR A 167 -4.90 -14.37 -11.67
CA TYR A 167 -4.59 -15.01 -12.94
C TYR A 167 -3.11 -15.35 -13.06
N SER A 168 -2.83 -16.35 -13.88
CA SER A 168 -1.48 -16.67 -14.34
C SER A 168 -1.21 -16.06 -15.71
N ASN A 169 0.06 -15.80 -16.01
CA ASN A 169 0.50 -15.28 -17.30
C ASN A 169 1.14 -16.41 -18.10
N GLU A 170 0.66 -16.64 -19.32
CA GLU A 170 1.20 -17.61 -20.26
C GLU A 170 1.66 -16.89 -21.53
N GLY A 171 2.88 -17.17 -21.97
CA GLY A 171 3.47 -16.56 -23.15
C GLY A 171 2.90 -17.13 -24.44
N ALA A 172 2.48 -16.25 -25.34
CA ALA A 172 2.08 -16.59 -26.70
C ALA A 172 3.13 -16.14 -27.72
N PRO A 173 3.11 -16.68 -28.96
CA PRO A 173 3.96 -16.20 -30.04
C PRO A 173 3.83 -14.69 -30.28
N ALA A 174 4.89 -14.06 -30.78
CA ALA A 174 4.93 -12.63 -31.04
C ALA A 174 3.77 -12.18 -31.95
N GLY A 175 3.13 -11.05 -31.61
CA GLY A 175 1.99 -10.50 -32.34
C GLY A 175 0.63 -11.16 -32.04
N THR A 176 0.57 -12.11 -31.09
CA THR A 176 -0.70 -12.70 -30.66
C THR A 176 -1.53 -11.67 -29.87
N VAL A 177 -2.76 -11.40 -30.32
CA VAL A 177 -3.74 -10.61 -29.56
C VAL A 177 -4.09 -11.36 -28.29
N ALA A 178 -4.00 -10.67 -27.14
CA ALA A 178 -4.20 -11.31 -25.85
C ALA A 178 -5.61 -11.88 -25.71
N TYR A 179 -5.74 -13.02 -25.05
CA TYR A 179 -7.02 -13.61 -24.67
C TYR A 179 -6.97 -14.15 -23.25
N VAL A 180 -8.14 -14.25 -22.64
CA VAL A 180 -8.31 -14.80 -21.29
C VAL A 180 -8.92 -16.19 -21.40
N ARG A 181 -8.32 -17.15 -20.73
CA ARG A 181 -8.83 -18.52 -20.59
C ARG A 181 -9.39 -18.71 -19.18
N VAL A 182 -10.66 -19.11 -19.11
CA VAL A 182 -11.37 -19.42 -17.86
C VAL A 182 -11.94 -20.84 -18.01
N GLY A 183 -11.29 -21.82 -17.38
CA GLY A 183 -11.54 -23.23 -17.71
C GLY A 183 -11.31 -23.49 -19.21
N ASP A 184 -12.32 -24.04 -19.89
CA ASP A 184 -12.29 -24.29 -21.34
C ASP A 184 -12.71 -23.09 -22.19
N THR A 185 -13.19 -22.01 -21.57
CA THR A 185 -13.72 -20.86 -22.30
C THR A 185 -12.59 -19.88 -22.64
N ARG A 186 -12.45 -19.56 -23.92
CA ARG A 186 -11.56 -18.53 -24.44
C ARG A 186 -12.33 -17.23 -24.71
N ILE A 187 -11.80 -16.11 -24.22
CA ILE A 187 -12.35 -14.78 -24.44
C ILE A 187 -11.25 -13.88 -25.01
N ASP A 188 -11.35 -13.56 -26.30
CA ASP A 188 -10.41 -12.66 -26.96
C ASP A 188 -10.55 -11.22 -26.46
N SER A 189 -9.42 -10.62 -26.09
CA SER A 189 -9.32 -9.21 -25.74
C SER A 189 -9.25 -8.33 -26.98
N VAL A 190 -9.13 -7.02 -26.78
CA VAL A 190 -9.23 -6.02 -27.84
C VAL A 190 -8.03 -5.09 -27.81
N GLU A 191 -7.48 -4.78 -28.99
CA GLU A 191 -6.47 -3.74 -29.17
C GLU A 191 -7.20 -2.45 -29.58
N ILE A 192 -6.94 -1.33 -28.90
CA ILE A 192 -7.60 -0.05 -29.21
C ILE A 192 -6.60 1.05 -29.60
N ALA A 193 -5.37 0.67 -29.92
CA ALA A 193 -4.36 1.59 -30.43
C ALA A 193 -4.82 2.16 -31.78
N GLY A 194 -4.95 3.49 -31.87
CA GLY A 194 -5.33 4.18 -33.11
C GLY A 194 -6.84 4.20 -33.42
N THR A 195 -7.69 3.55 -32.61
CA THR A 195 -9.15 3.69 -32.72
C THR A 195 -9.65 5.01 -32.14
N ALA A 196 -10.78 5.51 -32.67
CA ALA A 196 -11.47 6.65 -32.09
C ALA A 196 -11.92 6.35 -30.64
N GLU A 197 -11.78 7.31 -29.73
CA GLU A 197 -12.00 7.13 -28.28
C GLU A 197 -13.35 6.49 -27.94
N LYS A 198 -14.44 6.94 -28.60
CA LYS A 198 -15.79 6.40 -28.39
C LYS A 198 -15.90 4.93 -28.81
N GLU A 199 -15.26 4.57 -29.91
CA GLU A 199 -15.27 3.21 -30.44
C GLU A 199 -14.40 2.28 -29.57
N GLY A 200 -13.19 2.71 -29.22
CA GLY A 200 -12.30 1.98 -28.32
C GLY A 200 -12.97 1.73 -26.95
N THR A 201 -13.64 2.73 -26.38
CA THR A 201 -14.38 2.58 -25.12
C THR A 201 -15.49 1.56 -25.23
N LYS A 202 -16.22 1.52 -26.36
CA LYS A 202 -17.27 0.53 -26.61
C LYS A 202 -16.69 -0.88 -26.70
N LEU A 203 -15.61 -1.08 -27.47
CA LEU A 203 -14.93 -2.36 -27.62
C LEU A 203 -14.44 -2.92 -26.28
N VAL A 204 -13.82 -2.07 -25.46
CA VAL A 204 -13.38 -2.44 -24.10
C VAL A 204 -14.57 -2.85 -23.26
N LYS A 205 -15.65 -2.06 -23.25
CA LYS A 205 -16.86 -2.37 -22.46
C LYS A 205 -17.52 -3.67 -22.88
N ASP A 206 -17.57 -3.97 -24.18
CA ASP A 206 -18.12 -5.21 -24.72
C ASP A 206 -17.24 -6.41 -24.33
N PHE A 207 -15.91 -6.27 -24.36
CA PHE A 207 -14.98 -7.27 -23.84
C PHE A 207 -15.14 -7.50 -22.33
N GLU A 208 -15.14 -6.44 -21.53
CA GLU A 208 -15.33 -6.49 -20.07
C GLU A 208 -16.68 -7.12 -19.70
N GLY A 209 -17.74 -6.83 -20.46
CA GLY A 209 -19.06 -7.45 -20.28
C GLY A 209 -19.06 -8.96 -20.53
N ARG A 210 -18.45 -9.41 -21.64
CA ARG A 210 -18.31 -10.85 -21.95
C ARG A 210 -17.48 -11.57 -20.90
N LEU A 211 -16.31 -11.04 -20.57
CA LEU A 211 -15.40 -11.66 -19.61
C LEU A 211 -15.99 -11.66 -18.19
N GLY A 212 -16.63 -10.57 -17.79
CA GLY A 212 -17.33 -10.48 -16.50
C GLY A 212 -18.46 -11.51 -16.35
N ALA A 213 -19.22 -11.78 -17.42
CA ALA A 213 -20.25 -12.81 -17.41
C ALA A 213 -19.66 -14.22 -17.21
N VAL A 214 -18.55 -14.54 -17.89
CA VAL A 214 -17.87 -15.82 -17.74
C VAL A 214 -17.27 -15.98 -16.34
N ILE A 215 -16.56 -14.96 -15.84
CA ILE A 215 -15.98 -14.95 -14.49
C ILE A 215 -17.06 -15.15 -13.40
N LYS A 216 -18.22 -14.50 -13.55
CA LYS A 216 -19.35 -14.70 -12.65
C LYS A 216 -19.89 -16.13 -12.71
N SER A 217 -19.97 -16.72 -13.90
CA SER A 217 -20.47 -18.09 -14.09
C SER A 217 -19.60 -19.15 -13.40
N VAL A 218 -18.30 -18.89 -13.24
CA VAL A 218 -17.36 -19.78 -12.53
C VAL A 218 -17.22 -19.47 -11.04
N GLY A 219 -18.08 -18.61 -10.48
CA GLY A 219 -18.22 -18.43 -9.03
C GLY A 219 -17.58 -17.18 -8.43
N TYR A 220 -16.93 -16.33 -9.23
CA TYR A 220 -16.40 -15.06 -8.72
C TYR A 220 -17.55 -14.09 -8.38
N PRO A 221 -17.62 -13.57 -7.14
CA PRO A 221 -18.69 -12.66 -6.75
C PRO A 221 -18.44 -11.24 -7.27
N THR A 222 -19.51 -10.55 -7.68
CA THR A 222 -19.45 -9.13 -8.05
C THR A 222 -19.40 -8.20 -6.83
N THR A 223 -19.91 -8.67 -5.68
CA THR A 223 -19.99 -7.95 -4.41
C THR A 223 -19.82 -8.92 -3.25
N ALA A 224 -19.26 -8.48 -2.12
CA ALA A 224 -19.26 -9.28 -0.90
C ALA A 224 -20.68 -9.41 -0.35
N ASP A 225 -21.11 -10.63 0.00
CA ASP A 225 -22.39 -10.86 0.66
C ASP A 225 -22.31 -10.45 2.15
N PRO A 226 -23.04 -9.42 2.60
CA PRO A 226 -23.00 -8.94 3.98
C PRO A 226 -23.34 -10.01 5.03
N LYS A 227 -24.07 -11.08 4.66
CA LYS A 227 -24.43 -12.17 5.57
C LYS A 227 -23.29 -13.16 5.80
N LEU A 228 -22.34 -13.25 4.86
CA LEU A 228 -21.19 -14.15 4.95
C LEU A 228 -19.97 -13.47 5.55
N ILE A 229 -20.00 -12.16 5.74
CA ILE A 229 -18.91 -11.40 6.36
C ILE A 229 -18.81 -11.77 7.85
N ASN A 230 -17.63 -12.26 8.26
CA ASN A 230 -17.30 -12.42 9.66
C ASN A 230 -16.77 -11.08 10.22
N TYR A 231 -17.70 -10.20 10.61
CA TYR A 231 -17.38 -8.85 11.10
C TYR A 231 -16.37 -8.83 12.26
N PRO A 232 -16.49 -9.68 13.31
CA PRO A 232 -15.52 -9.70 14.39
C PRO A 232 -14.10 -10.01 13.92
N MET A 233 -13.91 -10.98 13.03
CA MET A 233 -12.58 -11.32 12.52
C MET A 233 -12.04 -10.23 11.59
N VAL A 234 -12.87 -9.64 10.73
CA VAL A 234 -12.44 -8.51 9.90
C VAL A 234 -11.99 -7.34 10.79
N LEU A 235 -12.76 -7.01 11.83
CA LEU A 235 -12.40 -5.96 12.78
C LEU A 235 -11.08 -6.29 13.50
N LEU A 236 -10.88 -7.53 13.93
CA LEU A 236 -9.64 -7.98 14.56
C LEU A 236 -8.43 -7.80 13.64
N MET A 237 -8.57 -8.17 12.36
CA MET A 237 -7.52 -7.97 11.34
C MET A 237 -7.18 -6.50 11.15
N LEU A 238 -8.20 -5.63 11.08
CA LEU A 238 -8.01 -4.17 10.97
C LEU A 238 -7.38 -3.57 12.23
N VAL A 239 -7.80 -3.99 13.42
CA VAL A 239 -7.16 -3.59 14.68
C VAL A 239 -5.69 -4.03 14.70
N GLY A 240 -5.37 -5.23 14.20
CA GLY A 240 -3.99 -5.69 14.01
C GLY A 240 -3.14 -4.74 13.17
N LEU A 241 -3.69 -4.21 12.06
CA LEU A 241 -3.01 -3.18 11.27
C LEU A 241 -2.81 -1.90 12.09
N VAL A 242 -3.85 -1.41 12.75
CA VAL A 242 -3.78 -0.17 13.56
C VAL A 242 -2.79 -0.32 14.73
N LEU A 243 -2.62 -1.52 15.29
CA LEU A 243 -1.60 -1.77 16.30
C LEU A 243 -0.18 -1.57 15.76
N THR A 244 0.13 -2.10 14.57
CA THR A 244 1.44 -1.87 13.93
C THR A 244 1.65 -0.38 13.63
N VAL A 245 0.59 0.32 13.26
CA VAL A 245 0.60 1.78 13.07
C VAL A 245 0.91 2.48 14.38
N ALA A 246 0.23 2.14 15.48
CA ALA A 246 0.41 2.78 16.77
C ALA A 246 1.85 2.67 17.31
N MET A 247 2.51 1.53 17.08
CA MET A 247 3.89 1.31 17.49
C MET A 247 4.89 2.24 16.79
N VAL A 248 4.68 2.53 15.52
CA VAL A 248 5.58 3.38 14.74
C VAL A 248 5.18 4.86 14.87
N TYR A 249 3.88 5.14 14.90
CA TYR A 249 3.35 6.50 14.92
C TYR A 249 3.39 7.14 16.32
N GLY A 250 3.24 6.36 17.40
CA GLY A 250 3.31 6.90 18.76
C GLY A 250 4.65 7.59 19.07
N PRO A 251 5.80 6.93 18.84
CA PRO A 251 7.12 7.51 19.13
C PRO A 251 7.64 8.52 18.09
N ILE A 252 7.00 8.67 16.92
CA ILE A 252 7.58 9.39 15.77
C ILE A 252 7.86 10.87 16.07
N ALA A 253 6.91 11.55 16.72
CA ALA A 253 7.00 12.97 16.99
C ALA A 253 8.18 13.27 17.93
N ALA A 254 8.32 12.48 19.00
CA ALA A 254 9.46 12.59 19.92
C ALA A 254 10.78 12.25 19.21
N THR A 255 10.82 11.16 18.45
CA THR A 255 12.03 10.71 17.73
C THR A 255 12.55 11.80 16.79
N LEU A 256 11.69 12.42 15.98
CA LEU A 256 12.11 13.47 15.05
C LEU A 256 12.57 14.74 15.77
N VAL A 257 11.90 15.12 16.87
CA VAL A 257 12.30 16.29 17.66
C VAL A 257 13.64 16.07 18.36
N GLU A 258 13.89 14.88 18.88
CA GLU A 258 15.13 14.49 19.57
C GLU A 258 16.31 14.21 18.60
N LEU A 259 16.02 13.93 17.32
CA LEU A 259 17.04 13.63 16.31
C LEU A 259 17.70 14.89 15.73
N PHE A 260 16.96 15.98 15.58
CA PHE A 260 17.43 17.21 14.93
C PHE A 260 17.75 18.34 15.92
N PRO A 261 18.86 19.09 15.69
CA PRO A 261 19.20 20.26 16.49
C PRO A 261 18.11 21.33 16.45
N THR A 262 17.83 21.96 17.58
CA THR A 262 16.76 22.96 17.79
C THR A 262 16.72 24.04 16.71
N ARG A 263 17.88 24.61 16.39
CA ARG A 263 18.05 25.76 15.50
C ARG A 263 17.65 25.52 14.04
N ILE A 264 17.67 24.26 13.58
CA ILE A 264 17.27 23.85 12.22
C ILE A 264 16.12 22.83 12.19
N ARG A 265 15.62 22.42 13.36
CA ARG A 265 14.71 21.28 13.54
C ARG A 265 13.51 21.31 12.58
N TYR A 266 12.82 22.45 12.49
CA TYR A 266 11.62 22.56 11.65
C TYR A 266 11.94 22.34 10.17
N THR A 267 12.99 23.00 9.67
CA THR A 267 13.43 22.89 8.27
C THR A 267 13.96 21.48 7.95
N ALA A 268 14.80 20.92 8.82
CA ALA A 268 15.41 19.61 8.63
C ALA A 268 14.39 18.46 8.75
N MET A 269 13.40 18.57 9.64
CA MET A 269 12.36 17.55 9.84
C MET A 269 11.26 17.59 8.77
N SER A 270 10.96 18.76 8.21
CA SER A 270 9.87 18.92 7.24
C SER A 270 10.12 18.10 5.95
N LEU A 271 11.34 18.10 5.42
CA LEU A 271 11.69 17.36 4.21
C LEU A 271 11.45 15.85 4.33
N PRO A 272 12.04 15.13 5.32
CA PRO A 272 11.81 13.70 5.46
C PRO A 272 10.33 13.40 5.74
N TYR A 273 9.62 14.24 6.51
CA TYR A 273 8.20 14.07 6.80
C TYR A 273 7.32 14.12 5.54
N HIS A 274 7.47 15.15 4.71
CA HIS A 274 6.65 15.31 3.51
C HIS A 274 7.04 14.35 2.39
N ILE A 275 8.34 14.08 2.19
CA ILE A 275 8.76 13.09 1.19
C ILE A 275 8.30 11.69 1.61
N GLY A 276 8.49 11.34 2.88
CA GLY A 276 8.05 10.06 3.44
C GLY A 276 6.55 9.83 3.21
N ASN A 277 5.71 10.73 3.71
CA ASN A 277 4.26 10.59 3.59
C ASN A 277 3.76 10.77 2.14
N GLY A 278 4.30 11.73 1.40
CA GLY A 278 3.87 12.06 0.05
C GLY A 278 4.23 11.00 -0.98
N TRP A 279 5.51 10.64 -1.09
CA TRP A 279 5.97 9.66 -2.09
C TRP A 279 5.73 8.23 -1.63
N PHE A 280 6.27 7.85 -0.47
CA PHE A 280 6.20 6.44 -0.05
C PHE A 280 4.78 6.07 0.35
N GLY A 281 4.10 6.90 1.15
CA GLY A 281 2.69 6.69 1.50
C GLY A 281 1.73 6.88 0.32
N GLY A 282 1.77 8.03 -0.33
CA GLY A 282 0.82 8.42 -1.36
C GLY A 282 0.79 7.52 -2.60
N PHE A 283 1.94 6.98 -3.04
CA PHE A 283 2.00 6.07 -4.19
C PHE A 283 1.69 4.61 -3.87
N LEU A 284 1.37 4.28 -2.62
CA LEU A 284 1.08 2.90 -2.24
C LEU A 284 -0.10 2.31 -3.03
N PRO A 285 -1.29 2.95 -3.12
CA PRO A 285 -2.43 2.33 -3.83
C PRO A 285 -2.19 2.14 -5.33
N THR A 286 -1.55 3.11 -5.99
CA THR A 286 -1.25 3.04 -7.44
C THR A 286 -0.19 2.00 -7.74
N THR A 287 0.87 1.93 -6.91
CA THR A 287 1.89 0.88 -7.03
C THR A 287 1.31 -0.49 -6.73
N ALA A 288 0.44 -0.60 -5.72
CA ALA A 288 -0.23 -1.84 -5.38
C ALA A 288 -1.08 -2.35 -6.55
N PHE A 289 -1.87 -1.48 -7.18
CA PHE A 289 -2.64 -1.84 -8.38
C PHE A 289 -1.73 -2.31 -9.52
N ALA A 290 -0.65 -1.57 -9.81
CA ALA A 290 0.30 -1.94 -10.86
C ALA A 290 0.95 -3.31 -10.59
N LEU A 291 1.30 -3.62 -9.33
CA LEU A 291 1.83 -4.92 -8.94
C LEU A 291 0.80 -6.05 -9.12
N VAL A 292 -0.46 -5.82 -8.75
CA VAL A 292 -1.54 -6.79 -8.96
C VAL A 292 -1.77 -7.02 -10.46
N ALA A 293 -1.79 -5.96 -11.27
CA ALA A 293 -1.94 -6.05 -12.72
C ALA A 293 -0.71 -6.67 -13.42
N ALA A 294 0.49 -6.54 -12.86
CA ALA A 294 1.68 -7.17 -13.41
C ALA A 294 1.74 -8.67 -13.08
N THR A 295 1.45 -9.03 -11.83
CA THR A 295 1.65 -10.39 -11.29
C THR A 295 0.42 -11.28 -11.41
N GLY A 296 -0.78 -10.69 -11.49
CA GLY A 296 -2.04 -11.41 -11.41
C GLY A 296 -2.40 -11.93 -10.02
N ASN A 297 -1.78 -11.40 -8.96
CA ASN A 297 -2.08 -11.79 -7.58
C ASN A 297 -2.58 -10.57 -6.77
N ILE A 298 -3.80 -10.64 -6.22
CA ILE A 298 -4.40 -9.57 -5.41
C ILE A 298 -3.57 -9.17 -4.18
N TYR A 299 -2.70 -10.06 -3.68
CA TYR A 299 -1.82 -9.80 -2.54
C TYR A 299 -0.49 -9.16 -2.93
N ALA A 300 -0.16 -9.07 -4.22
CA ALA A 300 1.11 -8.51 -4.66
C ALA A 300 1.31 -7.06 -4.22
N GLY A 301 0.21 -6.29 -4.09
CA GLY A 301 0.28 -4.93 -3.58
C GLY A 301 0.78 -4.80 -2.14
N VAL A 302 0.66 -5.86 -1.33
CA VAL A 302 1.17 -5.92 0.05
C VAL A 302 2.69 -5.92 0.10
N TRP A 303 3.39 -6.35 -0.96
CA TRP A 303 4.85 -6.29 -1.01
C TRP A 303 5.39 -4.87 -0.93
N TYR A 304 4.68 -3.87 -1.47
CA TYR A 304 5.15 -2.48 -1.45
C TYR A 304 5.40 -1.97 -0.01
N PRO A 305 4.41 -1.98 0.90
CA PRO A 305 4.67 -1.56 2.28
C PRO A 305 5.63 -2.52 3.01
N VAL A 306 5.63 -3.81 2.73
CA VAL A 306 6.53 -4.79 3.36
C VAL A 306 8.00 -4.53 3.02
N VAL A 307 8.32 -4.29 1.74
CA VAL A 307 9.68 -4.01 1.29
C VAL A 307 10.18 -2.69 1.88
N ILE A 308 9.35 -1.64 1.84
CA ILE A 308 9.75 -0.32 2.37
C ILE A 308 9.92 -0.38 3.90
N ALA A 309 9.02 -1.05 4.62
CA ALA A 309 9.17 -1.28 6.05
C ALA A 309 10.44 -2.11 6.36
N GLY A 310 10.79 -3.10 5.53
CA GLY A 310 12.02 -3.88 5.65
C GLY A 310 13.28 -3.04 5.46
N VAL A 311 13.30 -2.17 4.45
CA VAL A 311 14.39 -1.21 4.23
C VAL A 311 14.50 -0.25 5.43
N SER A 312 13.39 0.26 5.94
CA SER A 312 13.38 1.11 7.15
C SER A 312 13.81 0.38 8.41
N LEU A 313 13.45 -0.90 8.57
CA LEU A 313 13.92 -1.75 9.65
C LEU A 313 15.45 -1.87 9.62
N VAL A 314 16.03 -2.19 8.47
CA VAL A 314 17.49 -2.36 8.32
C VAL A 314 18.23 -1.04 8.56
N ILE A 315 17.79 0.05 7.91
CA ILE A 315 18.44 1.37 8.05
C ILE A 315 18.27 1.89 9.48
N GLY A 316 17.07 1.75 10.05
CA GLY A 316 16.79 2.13 11.42
C GLY A 316 17.62 1.32 12.43
N PHE A 317 17.75 0.02 12.22
CA PHE A 317 18.58 -0.84 13.07
C PHE A 317 20.05 -0.43 13.04
N LEU A 318 20.62 -0.19 11.85
CA LEU A 318 22.04 0.11 11.69
C LEU A 318 22.41 1.55 12.03
N PHE A 319 21.56 2.52 11.69
CA PHE A 319 21.96 3.94 11.67
C PHE A 319 21.12 4.86 12.55
N LEU A 320 19.90 4.47 12.96
CA LEU A 320 19.12 5.29 13.89
C LEU A 320 19.76 5.19 15.28
N PRO A 321 20.21 6.30 15.88
CA PRO A 321 20.64 6.28 17.26
C PRO A 321 19.44 6.20 18.20
N GLU A 322 19.66 5.72 19.42
CA GLU A 322 18.66 5.92 20.48
C GLU A 322 18.58 7.42 20.81
N THR A 323 17.36 7.95 20.83
CA THR A 323 17.10 9.38 21.02
C THR A 323 16.49 9.69 22.37
N ARG A 324 16.00 8.67 23.09
CA ARG A 324 15.53 8.82 24.48
C ARG A 324 16.60 9.52 25.33
N GLN A 325 16.17 10.52 26.12
CA GLN A 325 17.01 11.35 26.99
C GLN A 325 18.02 12.28 26.28
N ARG A 326 17.98 12.43 24.96
CA ARG A 326 18.76 13.49 24.30
C ARG A 326 18.24 14.87 24.70
N SER A 327 19.17 15.78 25.00
CA SER A 327 18.84 17.18 25.23
C SER A 327 18.13 17.76 24.02
N ILE A 328 16.97 18.36 24.24
CA ILE A 328 16.22 19.09 23.22
C ILE A 328 16.60 20.57 23.17
N ALA A 329 17.61 21.00 23.94
CA ALA A 329 18.03 22.40 24.07
C ALA A 329 19.22 22.79 23.16
N ASP A 330 19.90 21.80 22.56
CA ASP A 330 21.08 21.99 21.69
C ASP A 330 20.74 22.16 20.20
#